data_AF-A0A5Q4H212-F1
#
_entry.id   AF-A0A5Q4H212-F1
#
_cell.length_a   1.000
_cell.length_b   1.000
_cell.length_c   1.000
_cell.angle_alpha   90.00
_cell.angle_beta   90.00
_cell.angle_gamma   90.00
#
_symmetry.space_group_name_H-M   'P 1'
#
loop_
_entity.id
_entity.type
_entity.pdbx_description
1 polymer ?
#
loop_
_entity_poly.entity_id
_entity_poly.type
_entity_poly.pdbx_seq_one_letter_code
_entity_poly.pdbx_strand_id
1 'polypeptide(L)'
;MNRTTTQVPERLALLCLSHFEKEEAVLQTSKESLLRMQAALMAGRMEPLLQALREQEESGRLATELHETRRLLRERLAQALEIPAEQVTLRVVSDRGPTALRQSLLASRQRLLQIGDDIERIHRGNSTLLRQSIGLLQRLLGCLLGKADGPSRYTAEGLMESVDGANFLNADC
;
A
#
# COMPACT_ATOMS: atom_id res chain seq x y z
N MET A 1 -34.79 -21.10 -30.02
CA MET A 1 -33.46 -21.54 -29.53
C MET A 1 -32.49 -20.36 -29.71
N ASN A 2 -32.10 -19.65 -28.65
CA ASN A 2 -31.10 -18.54 -28.68
C ASN A 2 -30.54 -18.21 -27.27
N ARG A 3 -30.56 -19.17 -26.32
CA ARG A 3 -30.20 -18.91 -24.90
C ARG A 3 -28.70 -18.99 -24.60
N THR A 4 -27.86 -19.45 -25.53
CA THR A 4 -26.44 -19.75 -25.27
C THR A 4 -25.50 -18.56 -25.45
N THR A 5 -25.81 -17.61 -26.35
CA THR A 5 -24.93 -16.46 -26.65
C THR A 5 -25.00 -15.33 -25.62
N THR A 6 -26.13 -15.13 -24.95
CA THR A 6 -26.28 -14.12 -23.88
C THR A 6 -25.70 -14.55 -22.54
N GLN A 7 -25.45 -15.85 -22.33
CA GLN A 7 -24.96 -16.37 -21.05
C GLN A 7 -23.45 -16.21 -20.85
N VAL A 8 -22.67 -16.12 -21.94
CA VAL A 8 -21.21 -16.01 -21.84
C VAL A 8 -20.80 -14.66 -21.23
N PRO A 9 -21.29 -13.49 -21.70
CA PRO A 9 -20.89 -12.20 -21.12
C PRO A 9 -21.33 -12.04 -19.66
N GLU A 10 -22.51 -12.56 -19.32
CA GLU A 10 -23.04 -12.53 -17.95
C GLU A 10 -22.15 -13.33 -16.98
N ARG A 11 -21.76 -14.55 -17.37
CA ARG A 11 -20.83 -15.38 -16.59
C ARG A 11 -19.46 -14.72 -16.40
N LEU A 12 -18.92 -14.09 -17.44
CA LEU A 12 -17.64 -13.39 -17.36
C LEU A 12 -17.72 -12.16 -16.43
N ALA A 13 -18.82 -11.41 -16.48
CA ALA A 13 -19.04 -10.28 -15.58
C ALA A 13 -19.18 -10.73 -14.11
N LEU A 14 -19.89 -11.83 -13.85
CA LEU A 14 -19.99 -12.42 -12.51
C LEU A 14 -18.63 -12.92 -11.98
N LEU A 15 -17.81 -13.54 -12.83
CA LEU A 15 -16.44 -13.93 -12.47
C LEU A 15 -15.58 -12.72 -12.10
N CYS A 16 -15.70 -11.62 -12.83
CA CYS A 16 -15.01 -10.37 -12.51
C CYS A 16 -15.47 -9.79 -11.16
N LEU A 17 -16.78 -9.78 -10.90
CA LEU A 17 -17.34 -9.30 -9.63
C LEU A 17 -16.82 -10.12 -8.45
N SER A 18 -16.89 -11.45 -8.53
CA SER A 18 -16.39 -12.32 -7.47
C SER A 18 -14.89 -12.11 -7.21
N HIS A 19 -14.11 -11.85 -8.26
CA HIS A 19 -12.70 -11.51 -8.10
C HIS A 19 -12.50 -10.16 -7.42
N PHE A 20 -13.25 -9.11 -7.82
CA PHE A 20 -13.19 -7.81 -7.17
C PHE A 20 -13.59 -7.85 -5.69
N GLU A 21 -14.57 -8.66 -5.31
CA GLU A 21 -14.96 -8.84 -3.92
C GLU A 21 -13.82 -9.45 -3.08
N LYS A 22 -13.08 -10.41 -3.64
CA LYS A 22 -11.90 -10.98 -2.97
C LYS A 22 -10.78 -9.96 -2.81
N GLU A 23 -10.54 -9.16 -3.85
CA GLU A 23 -9.55 -8.07 -3.77
C GLU A 23 -9.95 -7.01 -2.75
N GLU A 24 -11.22 -6.64 -2.72
CA GLU A 24 -11.78 -5.67 -1.79
C GLU A 24 -11.58 -6.16 -0.35
N ALA A 25 -11.86 -7.43 -0.07
CA ALA A 25 -11.66 -8.02 1.24
C ALA A 25 -10.18 -8.00 1.70
N VAL A 26 -9.24 -8.36 0.82
CA VAL A 26 -7.80 -8.35 1.16
C VAL A 26 -7.30 -6.92 1.39
N LEU A 27 -7.69 -5.97 0.54
CA LEU A 27 -7.31 -4.57 0.70
C LEU A 27 -7.91 -3.97 1.98
N GLN A 28 -9.15 -4.31 2.32
CA GLN A 28 -9.79 -3.86 3.56
C GLN A 28 -9.05 -4.39 4.79
N THR A 29 -8.65 -5.66 4.80
CA THR A 29 -7.81 -6.24 5.87
C THR A 29 -6.47 -5.51 5.99
N SER A 30 -5.80 -5.21 4.86
CA SER A 30 -4.54 -4.46 4.87
C SER A 30 -4.71 -3.02 5.36
N LYS A 31 -5.82 -2.36 5.01
CA LYS A 31 -6.15 -1.04 5.55
C LYS A 31 -6.30 -1.09 7.07
N GLU A 32 -7.01 -2.08 7.59
CA GLU A 32 -7.25 -2.24 9.02
C GLU A 32 -5.97 -2.55 9.81
N SER A 33 -5.07 -3.38 9.28
CA SER A 33 -3.77 -3.63 9.90
C SER A 33 -2.93 -2.34 9.94
N LEU A 34 -2.92 -1.54 8.87
CA LEU A 34 -2.20 -0.27 8.82
C LEU A 34 -2.75 0.77 9.80
N LEU A 35 -4.07 0.83 10.00
CA LEU A 35 -4.69 1.66 11.04
C LEU A 35 -4.28 1.20 12.44
N ARG A 36 -4.24 -0.12 12.68
CA ARG A 36 -3.76 -0.67 13.95
C ARG A 36 -2.28 -0.37 14.19
N MET A 37 -1.43 -0.43 13.16
CA MET A 37 -0.04 0.04 13.24
C MET A 37 0.03 1.52 13.62
N GLN A 38 -0.78 2.37 12.98
CA GLN A 38 -0.82 3.79 13.28
C GLN A 38 -1.16 4.06 14.74
N ALA A 39 -2.22 3.41 15.24
CA ALA A 39 -2.65 3.53 16.62
C ALA A 39 -1.57 3.03 17.61
N ALA A 40 -0.90 1.93 17.30
CA ALA A 40 0.19 1.40 18.12
C ALA A 40 1.40 2.35 18.17
N LEU A 41 1.78 2.94 17.03
CA LEU A 41 2.84 3.94 16.93
C LEU A 41 2.52 5.19 17.75
N MET A 42 1.31 5.72 17.62
CA MET A 42 0.86 6.88 18.40
C MET A 42 0.82 6.60 19.90
N ALA A 43 0.43 5.38 20.30
CA ALA A 43 0.37 4.98 21.70
C ALA A 43 1.73 4.51 22.27
N GLY A 44 2.77 4.41 21.44
CA GLY A 44 4.09 3.89 21.83
C GLY A 44 4.07 2.43 22.31
N ARG A 45 3.13 1.61 21.82
CA ARG A 45 2.97 0.21 22.26
C ARG A 45 3.61 -0.76 21.27
N MET A 46 4.59 -1.53 21.74
CA MET A 46 5.39 -2.41 20.88
C MET A 46 4.64 -3.69 20.47
N GLU A 47 4.00 -4.38 21.42
CA GLU A 47 3.33 -5.66 21.16
C GLU A 47 2.21 -5.54 20.10
N PRO A 48 1.30 -4.54 20.17
CA PRO A 48 0.30 -4.34 19.13
C PRO A 48 0.92 -3.97 17.77
N LEU A 49 2.05 -3.26 17.76
CA LEU A 49 2.77 -2.92 16.54
C LEU A 49 3.35 -4.18 15.87
N LEU A 50 3.97 -5.06 16.65
CA LEU A 50 4.49 -6.34 16.16
C LEU A 50 3.40 -7.25 15.61
N GLN A 51 2.23 -7.29 16.27
CA GLN A 51 1.08 -8.03 15.76
C GLN A 51 0.61 -7.48 14.41
N ALA A 52 0.42 -6.15 14.32
CA ALA A 52 -0.06 -5.52 13.10
C ALA A 52 0.94 -5.64 11.93
N LEU A 53 2.25 -5.70 12.22
CA LEU A 53 3.28 -5.99 11.22
C LEU A 53 3.15 -7.40 10.63
N ARG A 54 2.90 -8.43 11.47
CA ARG A 54 2.69 -9.80 10.99
C ARG A 54 1.46 -9.92 10.10
N GLU A 55 0.37 -9.27 10.50
CA GLU A 55 -0.87 -9.20 9.70
C GLU A 55 -0.63 -8.50 8.35
N GLN A 56 0.25 -7.49 8.32
CA GLN A 56 0.62 -6.80 7.09
C GLN A 56 1.50 -7.65 6.17
N GLU A 57 2.42 -8.46 6.72
CA GLU A 57 3.18 -9.43 5.93
C GLU A 57 2.27 -10.49 5.29
N GLU A 58 1.31 -11.02 6.04
CA GLU A 58 0.31 -11.96 5.52
C GLU A 58 -0.55 -11.32 4.42
N SER A 59 -1.03 -10.09 4.66
CA SER A 59 -1.77 -9.32 3.66
C SER A 59 -0.95 -9.09 2.38
N GLY A 60 0.36 -8.86 2.50
CA GLY A 60 1.27 -8.71 1.36
C GLY A 60 1.40 -10.00 0.53
N ARG A 61 1.41 -11.16 1.18
CA ARG A 61 1.41 -12.46 0.48
C ARG A 61 0.11 -12.67 -0.30
N LEU A 62 -1.04 -12.43 0.36
CA LEU A 62 -2.36 -12.53 -0.28
C LEU A 62 -2.51 -11.55 -1.45
N ALA A 63 -1.98 -10.33 -1.33
CA ALA A 63 -1.98 -9.36 -2.42
C ALA A 63 -1.18 -9.85 -3.64
N THR A 64 -0.06 -10.53 -3.41
CA THR A 64 0.75 -11.12 -4.48
C THR A 64 -0.02 -12.26 -5.19
N GLU A 65 -0.67 -13.13 -4.42
CA GLU A 65 -1.51 -14.21 -4.97
C GLU A 65 -2.71 -13.67 -5.78
N LEU A 66 -3.32 -12.59 -5.31
CA LEU A 66 -4.40 -11.91 -6.04
C LEU A 66 -3.90 -11.28 -7.34
N HIS A 67 -2.68 -10.75 -7.38
CA HIS A 67 -2.10 -10.21 -8.60
C HIS A 67 -1.95 -11.29 -9.68
N GLU A 68 -1.42 -12.47 -9.31
CA GLU A 68 -1.35 -13.61 -10.23
C GLU A 68 -2.74 -14.10 -10.64
N THR A 69 -3.68 -14.17 -9.70
CA THR A 69 -5.07 -14.55 -10.00
C THR A 69 -5.71 -13.58 -10.99
N ARG A 70 -5.45 -12.27 -10.86
CA ARG A 70 -5.92 -11.23 -11.78
C ARG A 70 -5.34 -11.42 -13.18
N ARG A 71 -4.04 -11.74 -13.27
CA ARG A 71 -3.37 -12.04 -14.54
C ARG A 71 -4.03 -13.23 -15.24
N LEU A 72 -4.21 -14.34 -14.53
CA LEU A 72 -4.88 -15.55 -15.05
C LEU A 72 -6.33 -15.26 -15.44
N LEU A 73 -7.05 -14.44 -14.67
CA LEU A 73 -8.41 -14.02 -15.01
C LEU A 73 -8.42 -13.22 -16.32
N ARG A 74 -7.50 -12.27 -16.50
CA ARG A 74 -7.38 -11.52 -17.77
C ARG A 74 -7.12 -12.43 -18.96
N GLU A 75 -6.26 -13.43 -18.82
CA GLU A 75 -5.99 -14.41 -19.87
C GLU A 75 -7.25 -15.20 -20.25
N ARG A 76 -8.01 -15.67 -19.24
CA ARG A 76 -9.29 -16.36 -19.47
C ARG A 76 -10.34 -15.48 -20.13
N LEU A 77 -10.43 -14.22 -19.71
CA LEU A 77 -11.33 -13.24 -20.32
C LEU A 77 -10.93 -12.98 -21.78
N ALA A 78 -9.63 -12.85 -22.08
CA ALA A 78 -9.14 -12.67 -23.44
C ALA A 78 -9.54 -13.82 -24.36
N GLN A 79 -9.32 -15.06 -23.89
CA GLN A 79 -9.72 -16.26 -24.63
C GLN A 79 -11.24 -16.28 -24.88
N ALA A 80 -12.05 -15.99 -23.86
CA ALA A 80 -13.51 -16.00 -24.00
C ALA A 80 -14.06 -14.84 -24.85
N LEU A 81 -13.31 -13.75 -24.98
CA LEU A 81 -13.71 -12.55 -25.73
C LEU A 81 -13.06 -12.46 -27.11
N GLU A 82 -12.18 -13.42 -27.43
CA GLU A 82 -11.37 -13.51 -28.66
C GLU A 82 -10.56 -12.23 -28.94
N ILE A 83 -9.97 -11.67 -27.89
CA ILE A 83 -9.10 -10.48 -27.97
C ILE A 83 -7.78 -10.71 -27.23
N PRO A 84 -6.71 -9.96 -27.55
CA PRO A 84 -5.47 -10.01 -26.78
C PRO A 84 -5.69 -9.64 -25.30
N ALA A 85 -4.94 -10.29 -24.39
CA ALA A 85 -5.06 -10.08 -22.94
C ALA A 85 -4.75 -8.64 -22.53
N GLU A 86 -3.91 -7.94 -23.28
CA GLU A 86 -3.56 -6.53 -23.09
C GLU A 86 -4.76 -5.61 -23.34
N GLN A 87 -5.68 -6.03 -24.23
CA GLN A 87 -6.87 -5.27 -24.62
C GLN A 87 -8.08 -5.58 -23.71
N VAL A 88 -7.99 -6.59 -22.85
CA VAL A 88 -9.02 -6.89 -21.84
C VAL A 88 -9.05 -5.76 -20.82
N THR A 89 -10.11 -4.96 -20.88
CA THR A 89 -10.39 -3.91 -19.91
C THR A 89 -11.75 -4.12 -19.27
N LEU A 90 -11.95 -3.55 -18.07
CA LEU A 90 -13.25 -3.58 -17.41
C LEU A 90 -14.35 -3.00 -18.30
N ARG A 91 -14.03 -1.99 -19.11
CA ARG A 91 -14.94 -1.38 -20.07
C ARG A 91 -15.43 -2.41 -21.08
N VAL A 92 -14.52 -3.16 -21.69
CA VAL A 92 -14.83 -4.23 -22.66
C VAL A 92 -15.74 -5.30 -22.04
N VAL A 93 -15.45 -5.72 -20.80
CA VAL A 93 -16.29 -6.71 -20.09
C VAL A 93 -17.68 -6.13 -19.79
N SER A 94 -17.74 -4.88 -19.33
CA SER A 94 -18.98 -4.22 -18.92
C SER A 94 -19.89 -3.81 -20.09
N ASP A 95 -19.33 -3.48 -21.25
CA ASP A 95 -20.08 -3.08 -22.44
C ASP A 95 -20.76 -4.29 -23.12
N ARG A 96 -20.29 -5.51 -22.86
CA ARG A 96 -20.86 -6.76 -23.39
C ARG A 96 -21.85 -7.42 -22.41
N GLY A 97 -21.90 -6.97 -21.16
CA GLY A 97 -22.75 -7.54 -20.12
C GLY A 97 -24.09 -6.79 -19.93
N PRO A 98 -25.04 -7.37 -19.16
CA PRO A 98 -26.26 -6.69 -18.74
C PRO A 98 -25.96 -5.38 -17.97
N THR A 99 -26.83 -4.37 -18.14
CA THR A 99 -26.68 -3.04 -17.51
C THR A 99 -26.50 -3.10 -16.00
N ALA A 100 -27.22 -3.99 -15.31
CA ALA A 100 -27.08 -4.16 -13.86
C ALA A 100 -25.67 -4.62 -13.45
N LEU A 101 -25.10 -5.61 -14.15
CA LEU A 101 -23.74 -6.09 -13.86
C LEU A 101 -22.68 -5.05 -14.20
N ARG A 102 -22.89 -4.25 -15.25
CA ARG A 102 -22.03 -3.11 -15.55
C ARG A 102 -21.98 -2.11 -14.40
N GLN A 103 -23.12 -1.75 -13.82
CA GLN A 103 -23.17 -0.84 -12.67
C GLN A 103 -22.43 -1.42 -11.47
N SER A 104 -22.66 -2.70 -11.16
CA SER A 104 -21.96 -3.39 -10.07
C SER A 104 -20.44 -3.42 -10.28
N LEU A 105 -19.97 -3.70 -11.50
CA LEU A 105 -18.53 -3.74 -11.82
C LEU A 105 -17.88 -2.36 -11.65
N LEU A 106 -18.54 -1.30 -12.12
CA LEU A 106 -18.05 0.07 -11.96
C LEU A 106 -18.02 0.50 -10.48
N ALA A 107 -19.07 0.16 -9.73
CA ALA A 107 -19.13 0.44 -8.30
C ALA A 107 -18.01 -0.30 -7.53
N SER A 108 -17.79 -1.58 -7.81
CA SER A 108 -16.71 -2.35 -7.18
C SER A 108 -15.33 -1.79 -7.53
N ARG A 109 -15.10 -1.40 -8.79
CA ARG A 109 -13.84 -0.72 -9.17
C ARG A 109 -13.64 0.59 -8.40
N GLN A 110 -14.69 1.40 -8.24
CA GLN A 110 -14.59 2.65 -7.51
C GLN A 110 -14.24 2.41 -6.04
N ARG A 111 -14.83 1.39 -5.40
CA ARG A 111 -14.48 1.01 -4.02
C ARG A 111 -13.03 0.56 -3.90
N LEU A 112 -12.54 -0.28 -4.81
CA LEU A 112 -11.13 -0.70 -4.84
C LEU A 112 -10.17 0.49 -4.96
N LEU A 113 -10.47 1.46 -5.83
CA LEU A 113 -9.67 2.68 -5.97
C LEU A 113 -9.66 3.49 -4.67
N GLN A 114 -10.83 3.69 -4.07
CA GLN A 114 -10.97 4.42 -2.81
C GLN A 114 -10.18 3.77 -1.66
N ILE A 115 -10.21 2.43 -1.58
CA ILE A 115 -9.43 1.70 -0.56
C ILE A 115 -7.93 1.84 -0.84
N GLY A 116 -7.52 1.79 -2.11
CA GLY A 116 -6.12 2.03 -2.51
C GLY A 116 -5.62 3.41 -2.05
N ASP A 117 -6.38 4.46 -2.33
CA ASP A 117 -6.05 5.83 -1.93
C ASP A 117 -5.94 5.97 -0.39
N ASP A 118 -6.86 5.31 0.33
CA ASP A 118 -6.84 5.27 1.79
C ASP A 118 -5.59 4.57 2.33
N ILE A 119 -5.22 3.41 1.77
CA ILE A 119 -4.01 2.67 2.15
C ILE A 119 -2.77 3.54 1.94
N GLU A 120 -2.64 4.19 0.78
CA GLU A 120 -1.49 5.07 0.50
C GLU A 120 -1.41 6.25 1.46
N ARG A 121 -2.55 6.85 1.81
CA ARG A 121 -2.63 7.94 2.78
C ARG A 121 -2.19 7.48 4.17
N ILE A 122 -2.70 6.34 4.65
CA ILE A 122 -2.36 5.79 5.97
C ILE A 122 -0.87 5.39 6.01
N HIS A 123 -0.38 4.74 4.96
CA HIS A 123 1.02 4.34 4.84
C HIS A 123 1.99 5.53 4.91
N ARG A 124 1.65 6.65 4.24
CA ARG A 124 2.41 7.91 4.34
C ARG A 124 2.40 8.48 5.76
N GLY A 125 1.25 8.39 6.45
CA GLY A 125 1.13 8.76 7.86
C GLY A 125 2.05 7.93 8.75
N ASN A 126 1.99 6.61 8.65
CA ASN A 126 2.83 5.68 9.43
C ASN A 126 4.33 5.90 9.17
N SER A 127 4.71 6.09 7.91
CA SER A 127 6.09 6.40 7.52
C SER A 127 6.59 7.71 8.15
N THR A 128 5.71 8.70 8.29
CA THR A 128 6.05 9.98 8.93
C THR A 128 6.23 9.82 10.43
N LEU A 129 5.34 9.10 11.11
CA LEU A 129 5.46 8.78 12.54
C LEU A 129 6.77 8.04 12.83
N LEU A 130 7.10 7.01 12.04
CA LEU A 130 8.34 6.24 12.20
C LEU A 130 9.59 7.12 12.07
N ARG A 131 9.65 7.98 11.03
CA ARG A 131 10.77 8.91 10.85
C ARG A 131 10.93 9.88 12.02
N GLN A 132 9.82 10.40 12.55
CA GLN A 132 9.84 11.28 13.71
C GLN A 132 10.36 10.56 14.96
N SER A 133 9.87 9.34 15.23
CA SER A 133 10.33 8.53 16.36
C SER A 133 11.83 8.21 16.28
N ILE A 134 12.32 7.83 15.09
CA ILE A 134 13.75 7.59 14.86
C ILE A 134 14.56 8.87 15.09
N GLY A 135 14.12 10.00 14.55
CA GLY A 135 14.80 11.28 14.73
C GLY A 135 14.90 11.72 16.20
N LEU A 136 13.85 11.48 17.00
CA LEU A 136 13.87 11.74 18.44
C LEU A 136 14.86 10.84 19.17
N LEU A 137 14.85 9.53 18.89
CA LEU A 137 15.80 8.59 19.50
C LEU A 137 17.25 8.93 19.14
N GLN A 138 17.52 9.31 17.90
CA GLN A 138 18.85 9.73 17.46
C GLN A 138 19.33 10.99 18.20
N ARG A 139 18.46 11.98 18.40
CA ARG A 139 18.78 13.18 19.19
C ARG A 139 19.04 12.85 20.65
N LEU A 140 18.20 12.04 21.27
CA LEU A 140 18.37 11.61 22.66
C LEU A 140 19.69 10.86 22.86
N LEU A 141 20.02 9.92 21.96
CA LEU A 141 21.30 9.22 21.97
C LEU A 141 22.46 10.19 21.75
N GLY A 142 22.32 11.17 20.86
CA GLY A 142 23.31 12.24 20.66
C GLY A 142 23.60 13.01 21.96
N CYS A 143 22.55 13.46 22.66
CA CYS A 143 22.67 14.14 23.95
C CYS A 143 23.34 13.27 25.02
N LEU A 144 22.92 12.00 25.16
CA LEU A 144 23.46 11.07 26.15
C LEU A 144 24.92 10.69 25.89
N LEU A 145 25.32 10.63 24.62
CA LEU A 145 26.69 10.32 24.19
C LEU A 145 27.59 11.57 24.14
N GLY A 146 27.11 12.73 24.61
CA GLY A 146 27.89 13.97 24.64
C GLY A 146 28.13 14.61 23.26
N LYS A 147 27.41 14.18 22.22
CA LYS A 147 27.37 14.85 20.92
C LYS A 147 26.29 15.93 20.92
N ALA A 148 26.43 16.90 21.81
CA ALA A 148 25.62 18.12 21.77
C ALA A 148 26.24 19.07 20.74
N ASP A 149 25.52 19.26 19.62
CA ASP A 149 25.66 20.31 18.62
C ASP A 149 27.06 20.92 18.40
N GLY A 150 27.89 20.18 17.66
CA GLY A 150 29.06 20.70 16.95
C GLY A 150 29.29 19.83 15.70
N PRO A 151 29.74 20.39 14.55
CA PRO A 151 29.96 19.63 13.33
C PRO A 151 31.24 18.79 13.45
N SER A 152 31.22 17.75 14.27
CA SER A 152 32.34 16.82 14.41
C SER A 152 32.07 15.59 13.55
N ARG A 153 32.75 15.53 12.39
CA ARG A 153 32.76 14.32 11.55
C ARG A 153 33.79 13.33 12.11
N TYR A 154 33.37 12.07 12.20
CA TYR A 154 34.26 10.95 12.52
C TYR A 154 34.99 10.54 11.24
N THR A 155 36.32 10.54 11.24
CA THR A 155 37.10 10.01 10.11
C THR A 155 37.26 8.49 10.25
N ALA A 156 37.61 7.82 9.14
CA ALA A 156 37.77 6.36 9.09
C ALA A 156 38.89 5.81 10.00
N GLU A 157 39.70 6.70 10.58
CA GLU A 157 40.85 6.38 11.44
C GLU A 157 40.51 6.50 12.94
N GLY A 158 39.26 6.85 13.29
CA GLY A 158 38.80 6.92 14.68
C GLY A 158 39.27 8.16 15.45
N LEU A 159 39.83 9.15 14.75
CA LEU A 159 40.20 10.45 15.31
C LEU A 159 39.06 11.47 15.12
N MET A 160 38.80 12.27 16.16
CA MET A 160 37.91 13.42 16.02
C MET A 160 38.69 14.57 15.39
N GLU A 161 38.39 14.87 14.13
CA GLU A 161 38.82 16.14 13.54
C GLU A 161 37.85 17.23 13.98
N SER A 162 38.37 18.14 14.81
CA SER A 162 37.80 19.46 15.00
C SER A 162 37.88 20.20 13.68
N VAL A 163 36.75 20.43 13.01
CA VAL A 163 36.70 21.45 11.97
C VAL A 163 36.83 22.79 12.69
N ASP A 164 38.01 23.38 12.64
CA ASP A 164 38.26 24.73 13.12
C ASP A 164 37.39 25.70 12.30
N GLY A 165 36.19 25.95 12.81
CA GLY A 165 35.26 26.94 12.33
C GLY A 165 35.72 28.34 12.74
N ALA A 166 36.89 28.76 12.26
CA ALA A 166 37.14 30.18 12.11
C ALA A 166 36.17 30.70 11.04
N ASN A 167 35.28 31.60 11.47
CA ASN A 167 34.19 32.25 10.72
C ASN A 167 32.89 31.46 10.66
N PHE A 168 32.02 31.66 11.65
CA PHE A 168 30.68 32.22 11.42
C PHE A 168 30.13 32.71 12.77
N LEU A 169 30.67 33.83 13.25
CA LEU A 169 29.97 34.70 14.18
C LEU A 169 28.80 35.37 13.45
N ASN A 170 27.74 35.64 14.23
CA ASN A 170 26.60 36.52 13.99
C ASN A 170 25.36 35.89 13.34
N ALA A 171 24.34 35.55 14.14
CA ALA A 171 23.33 36.53 14.53
C ALA A 171 22.36 35.92 15.56
N ASP A 172 21.91 36.78 16.47
CA ASP A 172 21.15 36.52 17.67
C ASP A 172 19.70 36.02 17.47
N CYS A 173 19.20 35.42 18.57
CA CYS A 173 17.82 35.02 18.91
C CYS A 173 17.35 33.62 18.50
#